data_AF-A0A845KSW6-F1
#
_entry.id   AF-A0A845KSW6-F1
#
_cell.length_a   1.000
_cell.length_b   1.000
_cell.length_c   1.000
_cell.angle_alpha   90.00
_cell.angle_beta   90.00
_cell.angle_gamma   90.00
#
_symmetry.space_group_name_H-M   'P 1'
#
loop_
_entity.id
_entity.type
_entity.pdbx_description
1 polymer ?
#
loop_
_entity_poly.entity_id
_entity_poly.type
_entity_poly.pdbx_seq_one_letter_code
_entity_poly.pdbx_strand_id
1 'polypeptide(L)'
;MQEEVTQKTVTFCIRTTKITADLLRKVLAAYLRHHKQKSVEKKAQKNQPKQGKVTVKELAKQNAGMVNIEITNKNIKSFERYARKYGINYALKKDKSKEPPVYLVFFKGRDQDALNAAFREFSQKQIQKANKPSIHKRLAAYRAMMPKKTKDKVKNRHQEQSR
;
A
#
# COMPACT_ATOMS: atom_id res chain seq x y z
N MET A 1 34.71 -25.74 4.53
CA MET A 1 33.36 -25.65 5.11
C MET A 1 33.52 -25.12 6.53
N GLN A 2 33.41 -23.81 6.73
CA GLN A 2 33.44 -23.20 8.06
C GLN A 2 32.02 -23.23 8.61
N GLU A 3 31.77 -24.08 9.60
CA GLU A 3 30.53 -24.02 10.38
C GLU A 3 30.58 -22.77 11.27
N GLU A 4 29.90 -21.72 10.85
CA GLU A 4 29.48 -20.64 11.74
C GLU A 4 28.45 -21.21 12.74
N VAL A 5 28.94 -21.89 13.78
CA VAL A 5 28.15 -22.17 14.98
C VAL A 5 27.98 -20.84 15.70
N THR A 6 27.04 -20.03 15.23
CA THR A 6 26.57 -18.83 15.93
C THR A 6 25.92 -19.27 17.23
N GLN A 7 26.72 -19.40 18.28
CA GLN A 7 26.24 -19.55 19.65
C GLN A 7 25.40 -18.33 20.00
N LYS A 8 24.08 -18.49 19.95
CA LYS A 8 23.13 -17.49 20.46
C LYS A 8 23.19 -17.52 21.98
N THR A 9 24.16 -16.84 22.55
CA THR A 9 24.25 -16.65 24.00
C THR A 9 23.11 -15.75 24.44
N VAL A 10 22.20 -16.29 25.26
CA VAL A 10 21.09 -15.51 25.84
C VAL A 10 21.50 -15.07 27.23
N THR A 11 21.90 -13.80 27.37
CA THR A 11 22.23 -13.21 28.67
C THR A 11 20.95 -12.85 29.44
N PHE A 12 20.77 -13.41 30.63
CA PHE A 12 19.70 -13.03 31.56
C PHE A 12 20.28 -12.26 32.75
N CYS A 13 19.81 -11.03 32.96
CA CYS A 13 20.12 -10.24 34.15
C CYS A 13 18.92 -10.24 35.09
N ILE A 14 19.14 -10.65 36.34
CA ILE A 14 18.08 -10.72 37.36
C ILE A 14 18.55 -9.88 38.55
N ARG A 15 17.82 -8.81 38.85
CA ARG A 15 18.12 -7.95 40.01
C ARG A 15 17.40 -8.52 41.24
N THR A 16 18.15 -9.14 42.15
CA THR A 16 17.59 -9.66 43.41
C THR A 16 18.53 -9.37 44.58
N THR A 17 17.99 -9.41 45.79
CA THR A 17 18.77 -9.25 47.04
C THR A 17 19.34 -10.57 47.56
N LYS A 18 18.69 -11.71 47.25
CA LYS A 18 19.14 -13.06 47.59
C LYS A 18 18.77 -14.03 46.47
N ILE A 19 19.70 -14.89 46.09
CA ILE A 19 19.47 -15.96 45.12
C ILE A 19 18.88 -17.15 45.88
N THR A 20 17.61 -17.47 45.60
CA THR A 20 16.90 -18.60 46.20
C THR A 20 16.56 -19.65 45.14
N ALA A 21 16.37 -20.91 45.55
CA ALA A 21 16.00 -22.00 44.65
C ALA A 21 14.67 -21.72 43.91
N ASP A 22 13.72 -21.09 44.59
CA ASP A 22 12.43 -20.70 43.98
C ASP A 22 12.58 -19.64 42.89
N LEU A 23 13.52 -18.70 43.06
CA LEU A 23 13.82 -17.70 42.04
C LEU A 23 14.38 -18.38 40.78
N LEU A 24 15.35 -19.27 40.94
CA LEU A 24 15.95 -20.01 39.83
C LEU A 24 14.89 -20.84 39.09
N ARG A 25 14.00 -21.52 39.82
CA ARG A 25 12.88 -22.27 39.23
C ARG A 25 11.96 -21.36 38.42
N LYS A 26 11.60 -20.19 38.93
CA LYS A 26 10.74 -19.21 38.23
C LYS A 26 11.41 -18.68 36.96
N VAL A 27 12.70 -18.39 37.01
CA VAL A 27 13.48 -17.89 35.86
C VAL A 27 13.54 -18.95 34.75
N LEU A 28 13.87 -20.19 35.10
CA LEU A 28 13.89 -21.30 34.15
C LEU A 28 12.51 -21.56 33.53
N ALA A 29 11.45 -21.50 34.34
CA ALA A 29 10.08 -21.64 33.85
C ALA A 29 9.69 -20.49 32.90
N ALA A 30 10.06 -19.24 33.21
CA ALA A 30 9.83 -18.08 32.36
C ALA A 30 10.58 -18.20 31.02
N TYR A 31 11.82 -18.70 31.06
CA TYR A 31 12.62 -18.96 29.87
C TYR A 31 11.95 -19.97 28.93
N LEU A 32 11.51 -21.11 29.47
CA LEU A 32 10.83 -22.15 28.68
C LEU A 32 9.51 -21.64 28.08
N ARG A 33 8.74 -20.82 28.82
CA ARG A 33 7.52 -20.19 28.31
C ARG A 33 7.82 -19.25 27.15
N HIS A 34 8.81 -18.37 27.29
CA HIS A 34 9.21 -17.43 26.26
C HIS A 34 9.73 -18.15 24.99
N HIS A 35 10.45 -19.26 25.15
CA HIS A 35 10.89 -20.07 24.02
C HIS A 35 9.72 -20.72 23.27
N LYS A 36 8.76 -21.30 24.01
CA LYS A 36 7.53 -21.86 23.42
C LYS A 36 6.70 -20.79 22.74
N GLN A 37 6.54 -19.62 23.36
CA GLN A 37 5.73 -18.52 22.84
C GLN A 37 6.29 -17.97 21.51
N LYS A 38 7.62 -17.78 21.41
CA LYS A 38 8.26 -17.42 20.13
C LYS A 38 8.01 -18.44 19.01
N SER A 39 7.95 -19.73 19.34
CA SER A 39 7.64 -20.77 18.34
C SER A 39 6.17 -20.73 17.90
N VAL A 40 5.26 -20.42 18.83
CA VAL A 40 3.82 -20.32 18.57
C VAL A 40 3.48 -19.05 17.79
N GLU A 41 4.08 -17.91 18.13
CA GLU A 41 3.93 -16.64 17.41
C GLU A 41 4.41 -16.75 15.95
N LYS A 42 5.55 -17.43 15.72
CA LYS A 42 6.03 -17.72 14.36
C LYS A 42 5.07 -18.62 13.59
N LYS A 43 4.46 -19.62 14.23
CA LYS A 43 3.44 -20.48 13.62
C LYS A 43 2.13 -19.72 13.37
N ALA A 44 1.73 -18.83 14.26
CA ALA A 44 0.55 -17.99 14.14
C ALA A 44 0.68 -16.96 13.01
N GLN A 45 1.84 -16.30 12.87
CA GLN A 45 2.13 -15.42 11.73
C GLN A 45 2.13 -16.18 10.39
N LYS A 46 2.62 -17.44 10.38
CA LYS A 46 2.62 -18.28 9.18
C LYS A 46 1.22 -18.76 8.79
N ASN A 47 0.29 -18.86 9.75
CA ASN A 47 -1.10 -19.26 9.55
C ASN A 47 -2.04 -18.09 9.27
N GLN A 48 -1.57 -16.84 9.26
CA GLN A 48 -2.38 -15.74 8.75
C GLN A 48 -2.62 -15.95 7.25
N PRO A 49 -3.87 -15.91 6.77
CA PRO A 49 -4.16 -16.07 5.36
C PRO A 49 -3.44 -14.96 4.59
N LYS A 50 -2.50 -15.33 3.73
CA LYS A 50 -1.74 -14.40 2.89
C LYS A 50 -2.73 -13.59 2.05
N GLN A 51 -2.90 -12.31 2.38
CA GLN A 51 -3.78 -11.41 1.65
C GLN A 51 -3.07 -10.88 0.40
N GLY A 52 -3.75 -10.89 -0.74
CA GLY A 52 -3.30 -10.24 -1.97
C GLY A 52 -3.17 -11.18 -3.17
N LYS A 53 -2.01 -11.18 -3.82
CA LYS A 53 -1.81 -11.92 -5.07
C LYS A 53 -1.69 -13.42 -4.79
N VAL A 54 -2.66 -14.20 -5.25
CA VAL A 54 -2.72 -15.65 -5.10
C VAL A 54 -2.67 -16.30 -6.48
N THR A 55 -2.23 -17.55 -6.59
CA THR A 55 -2.25 -18.25 -7.89
C THR A 55 -3.67 -18.67 -8.27
N VAL A 56 -3.97 -18.75 -9.57
CA VAL A 56 -5.31 -19.16 -10.06
C VAL A 56 -5.70 -20.54 -9.52
N LYS A 57 -4.74 -21.47 -9.43
CA LYS A 57 -4.97 -22.83 -8.90
C LYS A 57 -5.34 -22.81 -7.41
N GLU A 58 -4.71 -21.96 -6.61
CA GLU A 58 -5.02 -21.83 -5.18
C GLU A 58 -6.35 -21.12 -4.94
N LEU A 59 -6.73 -20.16 -5.79
CA LEU A 59 -8.05 -19.53 -5.75
C LEU A 59 -9.16 -20.50 -6.12
N ALA A 60 -8.96 -21.33 -7.16
CA ALA A 60 -9.92 -22.33 -7.60
C ALA A 60 -10.12 -23.46 -6.57
N LYS A 61 -9.05 -23.91 -5.91
CA LYS A 61 -9.11 -24.96 -4.86
C LYS A 61 -10.00 -24.61 -3.67
N GLN A 62 -10.30 -23.32 -3.47
CA GLN A 62 -11.09 -22.86 -2.33
C GLN A 62 -12.62 -22.85 -2.61
N ASN A 63 -13.07 -23.47 -3.71
CA ASN A 63 -14.48 -23.77 -4.04
C ASN A 63 -15.45 -22.59 -3.84
N ALA A 64 -14.98 -21.35 -4.04
CA ALA A 64 -15.82 -20.17 -4.11
C ALA A 64 -15.80 -19.73 -5.56
N GLY A 65 -16.92 -19.91 -6.28
CA GLY A 65 -17.04 -19.63 -7.71
C GLY A 65 -16.22 -18.42 -8.16
N MET A 66 -15.39 -18.58 -9.18
CA MET A 66 -14.50 -17.52 -9.65
C MET A 66 -15.29 -16.55 -10.51
N VAL A 67 -15.15 -15.26 -10.21
CA VAL A 67 -15.68 -14.19 -11.04
C VAL A 67 -14.50 -13.50 -11.72
N ASN A 68 -14.69 -13.14 -12.99
CA ASN A 68 -13.65 -12.59 -13.85
C ASN A 68 -14.04 -11.18 -14.25
N ILE A 69 -13.11 -10.23 -14.13
CA ILE A 69 -13.28 -8.89 -14.67
C ILE A 69 -12.10 -8.56 -15.59
N GLU A 70 -12.41 -8.05 -16.77
CA GLU A 70 -11.42 -7.56 -17.73
C GLU A 70 -10.91 -6.18 -17.28
N ILE A 71 -9.59 -6.03 -17.14
CA ILE A 71 -8.94 -4.75 -16.82
C ILE A 71 -7.92 -4.40 -17.90
N THR A 72 -7.86 -3.12 -18.26
CA THR A 72 -6.89 -2.56 -19.20
C THR A 72 -5.49 -2.41 -18.56
N ASN A 73 -4.46 -2.65 -19.36
CA ASN A 73 -3.03 -2.52 -19.03
C ASN A 73 -2.65 -1.28 -18.20
N LYS A 74 -3.20 -0.11 -18.57
CA LYS A 74 -2.87 1.18 -17.94
C LYS A 74 -3.27 1.24 -16.44
N ASN A 75 -4.26 0.45 -16.03
CA ASN A 75 -4.90 0.58 -14.72
C ASN A 75 -4.54 -0.54 -13.73
N ILE A 76 -3.88 -1.61 -14.20
CA ILE A 76 -3.67 -2.84 -13.42
C ILE A 76 -2.83 -2.64 -12.15
N LYS A 77 -1.75 -1.83 -12.22
CA LYS A 77 -0.88 -1.57 -11.06
C LYS A 77 -1.58 -0.77 -9.97
N SER A 78 -2.49 0.11 -10.35
CA SER A 78 -3.22 0.94 -9.40
C SER A 78 -4.27 0.14 -8.63
N PHE A 79 -4.81 -0.92 -9.25
CA PHE A 79 -5.83 -1.79 -8.66
C PHE A 79 -5.30 -2.60 -7.47
N GLU A 80 -4.03 -3.03 -7.49
CA GLU A 80 -3.41 -3.80 -6.40
C GLU A 80 -3.52 -3.09 -5.03
N ARG A 81 -3.36 -1.76 -5.01
CA ARG A 81 -3.50 -0.98 -3.77
C ARG A 81 -4.90 -1.08 -3.18
N TYR A 82 -5.93 -1.07 -4.02
CA TYR A 82 -7.32 -1.17 -3.58
C TYR A 82 -7.66 -2.61 -3.19
N ALA A 83 -7.21 -3.60 -3.97
CA ALA A 83 -7.41 -5.01 -3.61
C ALA A 83 -6.85 -5.33 -2.21
N ARG A 84 -5.65 -4.82 -1.88
CA ARG A 84 -5.09 -4.96 -0.52
C ARG A 84 -5.90 -4.24 0.55
N LYS A 85 -6.37 -3.03 0.28
CA LYS A 85 -7.19 -2.24 1.22
C LYS A 85 -8.49 -2.96 1.60
N TYR A 86 -9.10 -3.65 0.64
CA TYR A 86 -10.35 -4.39 0.82
C TYR A 86 -10.13 -5.88 1.13
N GLY A 87 -8.89 -6.34 1.32
CA GLY A 87 -8.58 -7.74 1.67
C GLY A 87 -8.88 -8.77 0.57
N ILE A 88 -8.96 -8.34 -0.69
CA ILE A 88 -9.38 -9.15 -1.81
C ILE A 88 -8.22 -10.00 -2.31
N ASN A 89 -8.41 -11.32 -2.33
CA ASN A 89 -7.45 -12.23 -2.93
C ASN A 89 -7.73 -12.35 -4.43
N TYR A 90 -6.71 -12.07 -5.24
CA TYR A 90 -6.87 -12.06 -6.69
C TYR A 90 -5.71 -12.73 -7.41
N ALA A 91 -6.03 -13.32 -8.57
CA ALA A 91 -5.04 -13.78 -9.54
C ALA A 91 -5.11 -12.92 -10.79
N LEU A 92 -3.94 -12.67 -11.38
CA LEU A 92 -3.81 -11.94 -12.62
C LEU A 92 -3.42 -12.90 -13.73
N LYS A 93 -4.20 -12.96 -14.81
CA LYS A 93 -3.84 -13.67 -16.04
C LYS A 93 -3.75 -12.65 -17.17
N LYS A 94 -2.66 -12.70 -17.91
CA LYS A 94 -2.54 -11.94 -19.16
C LYS A 94 -3.15 -12.77 -20.27
N ASP A 95 -4.15 -12.21 -20.94
CA ASP A 95 -4.63 -12.73 -22.21
C ASP A 95 -3.79 -12.11 -23.33
N LYS A 96 -3.12 -12.97 -24.11
CA LYS A 96 -2.26 -12.58 -25.23
C LYS A 96 -2.97 -12.77 -26.58
N SER A 97 -4.16 -13.36 -26.59
CA SER A 97 -4.91 -13.63 -27.82
C SER A 97 -5.60 -12.38 -28.37
N LYS A 98 -5.79 -11.35 -27.54
CA LYS A 98 -6.31 -10.04 -27.92
C LYS A 98 -5.17 -9.06 -28.14
N GLU A 99 -5.24 -8.30 -29.24
CA GLU A 99 -4.32 -7.22 -29.58
C GLU A 99 -5.11 -5.90 -29.49
N PRO A 100 -4.88 -5.02 -28.49
CA PRO A 100 -3.85 -5.02 -27.45
C PRO A 100 -4.10 -6.01 -26.27
N PRO A 101 -3.05 -6.47 -25.58
CA PRO A 101 -3.15 -7.48 -24.53
C PRO A 101 -4.02 -7.03 -23.34
N VAL A 102 -4.98 -7.87 -22.98
CA VAL A 102 -5.94 -7.63 -21.89
C VAL A 102 -5.52 -8.42 -20.65
N TYR A 103 -5.78 -7.87 -19.46
CA TYR A 103 -5.49 -8.54 -18.20
C TYR A 103 -6.79 -8.94 -17.53
N LEU A 104 -6.91 -10.23 -17.20
CA LEU A 104 -8.03 -10.81 -16.49
C LEU A 104 -7.66 -10.91 -15.01
N VAL A 105 -8.50 -10.33 -14.16
CA VAL A 105 -8.40 -10.50 -12.71
C VAL A 105 -9.44 -11.53 -12.28
N PHE A 106 -8.96 -12.61 -11.68
CA PHE A 106 -9.78 -13.65 -11.06
C PHE A 106 -9.85 -13.39 -9.57
N PHE A 107 -11.05 -13.48 -9.00
CA PHE A 107 -11.29 -13.31 -7.58
C PHE A 107 -12.37 -14.30 -7.12
N LYS A 108 -12.51 -14.44 -5.80
CA LYS A 108 -13.58 -15.26 -5.22
C LYS A 108 -14.91 -14.54 -5.35
N GLY A 109 -15.96 -15.23 -5.76
CA GLY A 109 -17.31 -14.65 -5.86
C GLY A 109 -17.84 -14.07 -4.54
N ARG A 110 -17.38 -14.59 -3.39
CA ARG A 110 -17.71 -14.03 -2.06
C ARG A 110 -17.20 -12.59 -1.86
N ASP A 111 -16.15 -12.20 -2.57
CA ASP A 111 -15.53 -10.88 -2.43
C ASP A 111 -16.10 -9.86 -3.43
N GLN A 112 -17.20 -10.19 -4.13
CA GLN A 112 -17.79 -9.35 -5.19
C GLN A 112 -18.16 -7.93 -4.71
N ASP A 113 -18.75 -7.81 -3.52
CA ASP A 113 -19.15 -6.50 -2.98
C ASP A 113 -17.95 -5.63 -2.61
N ALA A 114 -16.93 -6.25 -2.01
CA ALA A 114 -15.66 -5.58 -1.69
C ALA A 114 -14.96 -5.10 -2.97
N LEU A 115 -15.05 -5.88 -4.03
CA LEU A 115 -14.44 -5.56 -5.32
C LEU A 115 -15.19 -4.44 -6.04
N ASN A 116 -16.53 -4.43 -5.98
CA ASN A 116 -17.34 -3.33 -6.47
C ASN A 116 -17.04 -2.02 -5.72
N ALA A 117 -16.85 -2.08 -4.40
CA ALA A 117 -16.44 -0.93 -3.60
C ALA A 117 -15.04 -0.43 -4.00
N ALA A 118 -14.08 -1.34 -4.17
CA ALA A 118 -12.73 -1.03 -4.64
C ALA A 118 -12.74 -0.37 -6.02
N PHE A 119 -13.57 -0.86 -6.94
CA PHE A 119 -13.72 -0.27 -8.28
C PHE A 119 -14.37 1.11 -8.25
N ARG A 120 -15.39 1.32 -7.43
CA ARG A 120 -16.00 2.64 -7.25
C ARG A 120 -14.97 3.66 -6.76
N GLU A 121 -14.17 3.32 -5.76
CA GLU A 121 -13.11 4.22 -5.25
C GLU A 121 -12.01 4.46 -6.31
N PHE A 122 -11.62 3.42 -7.05
CA PHE A 122 -10.65 3.53 -8.12
C PHE A 122 -11.12 4.49 -9.22
N SER A 123 -12.34 4.31 -9.71
CA SER A 123 -12.95 5.15 -10.74
C SER A 123 -13.07 6.60 -10.28
N GLN A 124 -13.53 6.84 -9.04
CA GLN A 124 -13.59 8.19 -8.47
C GLN A 124 -12.22 8.86 -8.41
N LYS A 125 -11.17 8.17 -7.96
CA LYS A 125 -9.81 8.76 -7.93
C LYS A 125 -9.24 8.97 -9.32
N GLN A 126 -9.57 8.14 -10.30
CA GLN A 126 -9.14 8.35 -11.69
C GLN A 126 -9.81 9.60 -12.27
N ILE A 127 -11.12 9.76 -12.06
CA ILE A 127 -11.87 10.96 -12.49
C ILE A 127 -11.29 12.21 -11.80
N GLN A 128 -11.03 12.15 -10.49
CA GLN A 128 -10.42 13.28 -9.77
C GLN A 128 -9.01 13.63 -10.27
N LYS A 129 -8.20 12.63 -10.64
CA LYS A 129 -6.88 12.86 -11.23
C LYS A 129 -6.98 13.50 -12.61
N ALA A 130 -7.90 13.02 -13.45
CA ALA A 130 -8.15 13.56 -14.77
C ALA A 130 -8.69 15.00 -14.70
N ASN A 131 -9.56 15.28 -13.73
CA ASN A 131 -10.19 16.59 -13.54
C ASN A 131 -9.31 17.60 -12.77
N LYS A 132 -8.11 17.21 -12.32
CA LYS A 132 -7.22 18.11 -11.58
C LYS A 132 -6.67 19.18 -12.54
N PRO A 133 -6.98 20.48 -12.32
CA PRO A 133 -6.51 21.52 -13.23
C PRO A 133 -4.98 21.57 -13.22
N SER A 134 -4.39 21.67 -14.41
CA SER A 134 -2.94 21.80 -14.57
C SER A 134 -2.42 23.06 -13.88
N ILE A 135 -1.13 23.07 -13.50
CA ILE A 135 -0.50 24.23 -12.85
C ILE A 135 -0.65 25.48 -13.72
N HIS A 136 -0.50 25.38 -15.04
CA HIS A 136 -0.73 26.50 -15.96
C HIS A 136 -2.16 27.04 -15.92
N LYS A 137 -3.18 26.15 -15.94
CA LYS A 137 -4.59 26.58 -15.80
C LYS A 137 -4.84 27.25 -14.45
N ARG A 138 -4.25 26.72 -13.38
CA ARG A 138 -4.36 27.29 -12.03
C ARG A 138 -3.67 28.64 -11.92
N LEU A 139 -2.48 28.80 -12.48
CA LEU A 139 -1.76 30.08 -12.54
C LEU A 139 -2.49 31.10 -13.42
N ALA A 140 -3.08 30.68 -14.54
CA ALA A 140 -3.91 31.55 -15.37
C ALA A 140 -5.15 32.05 -14.61
N ALA A 141 -5.82 31.17 -13.85
CA ALA A 141 -6.93 31.56 -12.99
C ALA A 141 -6.50 32.56 -11.90
N TYR A 142 -5.36 32.34 -11.23
CA TYR A 142 -4.83 33.29 -10.26
C TYR A 142 -4.43 34.63 -10.89
N ARG A 143 -3.80 34.62 -12.07
CA ARG A 143 -3.49 35.84 -12.83
C ARG A 143 -4.74 36.61 -13.23
N ALA A 144 -5.84 35.91 -13.56
CA ALA A 144 -7.11 36.53 -13.89
C ALA A 144 -7.82 37.12 -12.66
N MET A 145 -7.65 36.52 -11.48
CA MET A 145 -8.19 37.02 -10.21
C MET A 145 -7.37 38.17 -9.60
N MET A 146 -6.10 38.35 -9.99
CA MET A 146 -5.30 39.46 -9.50
C MET A 146 -5.69 40.78 -10.21
N PRO A 147 -5.92 41.87 -9.46
CA PRO A 147 -6.15 43.17 -10.07
C PRO A 147 -4.90 43.57 -10.86
N LYS A 148 -5.07 43.83 -12.17
CA LYS A 148 -3.98 44.34 -13.01
C LYS A 148 -3.61 45.72 -12.47
N LYS A 149 -2.48 45.82 -11.74
CA LYS A 149 -1.86 47.11 -11.46
C LYS A 149 -1.44 47.70 -12.81
N THR A 150 -2.24 48.62 -13.35
CA THR A 150 -1.81 49.49 -14.44
C THR A 150 -0.62 50.28 -13.91
N LYS A 151 0.58 49.94 -14.36
CA LYS A 151 1.71 50.85 -14.20
C LYS A 151 1.40 52.02 -15.13
N ASP A 152 0.79 53.07 -14.57
CA ASP A 152 0.76 54.36 -15.21
C ASP A 152 2.20 54.82 -15.39
N LYS A 153 2.76 54.52 -16.56
CA LYS A 153 3.97 55.19 -17.05
C LYS A 153 3.56 56.62 -17.38
N VAL A 154 3.34 57.44 -16.36
CA VAL A 154 3.34 58.90 -16.51
C VAL A 154 4.77 59.28 -16.85
N LYS A 155 5.08 59.33 -18.14
CA LYS A 155 6.31 59.87 -18.68
C LYS A 155 6.18 61.39 -18.58
N ASN A 156 6.54 61.96 -17.43
CA ASN A 156 6.68 63.40 -17.29
C ASN A 156 7.81 63.87 -18.22
N ARG A 157 7.41 64.38 -19.39
CA ARG A 157 8.28 65.00 -20.38
C ARG A 157 7.82 66.45 -20.53
N HIS A 158 8.06 67.28 -19.52
CA HIS A 158 7.97 68.74 -19.61
C HIS A 158 9.11 69.30 -18.76
N GLN A 159 10.09 69.91 -19.44
CA GLN A 159 10.37 71.36 -19.45
C GLN A 159 11.38 71.66 -18.34
N GLU A 160 12.55 72.22 -18.65
CA GLU A 160 12.69 73.67 -18.84
C GLU A 160 13.61 74.03 -20.02
N GLN A 161 13.06 74.88 -20.90
CA GLN A 161 13.86 75.87 -21.62
C GLN A 161 14.28 76.96 -20.63
N SER A 162 15.52 77.46 -20.78
CA SER A 162 16.00 78.83 -20.57
C SER A 162 17.22 78.96 -19.64
N ARG A 163 18.40 79.18 -20.23
CA ARG A 163 19.11 80.47 -20.19
C ARG A 163 20.22 80.51 -21.23
#